data_AF-A0A8T5EVJ4-F1
#
_entry.id   AF-A0A8T5EVJ4-F1
#
_cell.length_a   1.000
_cell.length_b   1.000
_cell.length_c   1.000
_cell.angle_alpha   90.00
_cell.angle_beta   90.00
_cell.angle_gamma   90.00
#
_symmetry.space_group_name_H-M   'P 1'
#
loop_
_entity.id
_entity.type
_entity.pdbx_description
1 polymer ?
#
loop_
_entity_poly.entity_id
_entity_poly.type
_entity_poly.pdbx_seq_one_letter_code
_entity_poly.pdbx_strand_id
1 'polypeptide(L)'
;MDEYKQNLEIEKIANLMVHDDVSADEQDVVKLEKYKNQIKSDCDVGDEEAMKIVYETLLYRKLKSSEPCDVLKQGTDFGAGFS
;
A
#
# COMPACT_ATOMS: atom_id res chain seq x y z
N MET A 1 2.10 -16.72 7.91
CA MET A 1 0.84 -16.22 8.51
C MET A 1 -0.37 -16.79 7.76
N ASP A 2 -1.56 -16.81 8.35
CA ASP A 2 -2.81 -17.12 7.61
C ASP A 2 -3.27 -15.91 6.78
N GLU A 3 -3.79 -16.14 5.57
CA GLU A 3 -4.16 -15.10 4.61
C GLU A 3 -5.26 -14.17 5.15
N TYR A 4 -6.24 -14.70 5.89
CA TYR A 4 -7.29 -13.89 6.49
C TYR A 4 -6.71 -12.93 7.55
N LYS A 5 -5.80 -13.43 8.39
CA LYS A 5 -5.13 -12.62 9.42
C LYS A 5 -4.27 -11.52 8.77
N GLN A 6 -3.56 -11.84 7.67
CA GLN A 6 -2.74 -10.89 6.94
C GLN A 6 -3.60 -9.77 6.31
N ASN A 7 -4.73 -10.12 5.69
CA ASN A 7 -5.66 -9.15 5.11
C ASN A 7 -6.24 -8.19 6.18
N LEU A 8 -6.61 -8.71 7.35
CA LEU A 8 -7.06 -7.87 8.46
C LEU A 8 -5.98 -6.89 8.93
N GLU A 9 -4.74 -7.35 9.02
CA GLU A 9 -3.62 -6.49 9.42
C GLU A 9 -3.33 -5.41 8.37
N ILE A 10 -3.39 -5.75 7.08
CA ILE A 10 -3.25 -4.79 5.98
C ILE A 10 -4.30 -3.69 6.09
N GLU A 11 -5.57 -4.02 6.34
CA GLU A 11 -6.63 -3.00 6.49
C GLU A 11 -6.41 -2.11 7.70
N LYS A 12 -6.00 -2.69 8.83
CA LYS A 12 -5.70 -1.97 10.06
C LYS A 12 -4.55 -0.97 9.86
N ILE A 13 -3.43 -1.41 9.29
CA ILE A 13 -2.27 -0.56 9.03
C ILE A 13 -2.59 0.47 7.95
N ALA A 14 -3.38 0.13 6.93
CA ALA A 14 -3.79 1.09 5.90
C ALA A 14 -4.57 2.26 6.51
N ASN A 15 -5.53 1.97 7.40
CA ASN A 15 -6.28 3.01 8.12
C ASN A 15 -5.36 3.85 9.00
N LEU A 16 -4.42 3.22 9.71
CA LEU A 16 -3.45 3.93 10.54
C LEU A 16 -2.56 4.87 9.70
N MET A 17 -2.06 4.43 8.55
CA MET A 17 -1.27 5.26 7.64
C MET A 17 -2.07 6.45 7.09
N VAL A 18 -3.37 6.29 6.85
CA VAL A 18 -4.25 7.42 6.47
C VAL A 18 -4.41 8.40 7.62
N HIS A 19 -4.59 7.91 8.86
CA HIS A 19 -4.66 8.78 10.05
C HIS A 19 -3.35 9.52 10.34
N ASP A 20 -2.22 8.89 10.04
CA ASP A 20 -0.88 9.48 10.19
C ASP A 20 -0.45 10.36 8.99
N ASP A 21 -1.33 10.57 8.00
CA ASP A 21 -1.05 11.33 6.76
C ASP A 21 0.16 10.83 5.96
N VAL A 22 0.37 9.50 5.96
CA VAL A 22 1.45 8.86 5.20
C VAL A 22 1.01 8.64 3.76
N SER A 23 1.81 9.10 2.80
CA SER A 23 1.57 8.87 1.38
C SER A 23 1.54 7.38 1.03
N ALA A 24 0.70 6.98 0.07
CA ALA A 24 0.75 5.62 -0.48
C ALA A 24 2.04 5.35 -1.27
N ASP A 25 2.75 6.40 -1.67
CA ASP A 25 4.05 6.38 -2.34
C ASP A 25 5.23 6.57 -1.37
N GLU A 26 5.01 6.45 -0.06
CA GLU A 26 6.08 6.59 0.93
C GLU A 26 7.17 5.51 0.73
N GLN A 27 8.43 5.94 0.69
CA GLN A 27 9.61 5.08 0.51
C GLN A 27 10.62 5.26 1.64
N ASP A 28 10.41 6.23 2.54
CA ASP A 28 11.28 6.44 3.69
C ASP A 28 11.12 5.29 4.70
N VAL A 29 12.11 4.39 4.69
CA VAL A 29 12.16 3.22 5.58
C VAL A 29 12.07 3.62 7.05
N VAL A 30 12.60 4.78 7.44
CA VAL A 30 12.58 5.25 8.84
C VAL A 30 11.15 5.56 9.29
N LYS A 31 10.32 6.14 8.41
CA LYS A 31 8.90 6.37 8.69
C LYS A 31 8.10 5.07 8.70
N LEU A 32 8.45 4.13 7.83
CA LEU A 32 7.78 2.84 7.72
C LEU A 32 8.08 1.88 8.89
N GLU A 33 9.20 2.09 9.57
CA GLU A 33 9.67 1.29 10.72
C GLU A 33 8.61 1.16 11.82
N LYS A 34 7.81 2.22 12.08
CA LYS A 34 6.71 2.22 13.05
C LYS A 34 5.67 1.14 12.72
N TYR A 35 5.26 1.04 11.46
CA TYR A 35 4.26 0.06 11.02
C TYR A 35 4.82 -1.35 11.02
N LYS A 36 6.09 -1.51 10.62
CA LYS A 36 6.79 -2.80 10.73
C LYS A 36 6.78 -3.30 12.17
N ASN A 37 7.16 -2.47 13.13
CA ASN A 37 7.20 -2.84 14.54
C ASN A 37 5.81 -3.21 15.10
N GLN A 38 4.77 -2.53 14.64
CA GLN A 38 3.40 -2.85 15.01
C GLN A 38 2.96 -4.22 14.45
N ILE A 39 3.21 -4.48 13.17
CA ILE A 39 2.92 -5.78 12.54
C ILE A 39 3.70 -6.91 13.23
N LYS A 40 4.97 -6.70 13.57
CA LYS A 40 5.76 -7.68 14.34
C LYS A 40 5.08 -8.02 15.65
N SER A 41 4.60 -7.03 16.38
CA SER A 41 3.91 -7.21 17.66
C SER A 41 2.56 -7.91 17.49
N ASP A 42 1.80 -7.59 16.46
CA ASP A 42 0.44 -8.09 16.24
C ASP A 42 0.42 -9.51 15.63
N CYS A 43 1.46 -9.84 14.86
CA CYS A 43 1.50 -11.04 14.02
C CYS A 43 2.55 -12.07 14.47
N ASP A 44 3.47 -11.71 15.37
CA ASP A 44 4.60 -12.54 15.80
C ASP A 44 5.44 -13.04 14.61
N VAL A 45 5.76 -12.11 13.70
CA VAL A 45 6.52 -12.37 12.47
C VAL A 45 7.90 -11.71 12.51
N GLY A 46 8.81 -12.21 11.68
CA GLY A 46 10.16 -11.64 11.53
C GLY A 46 10.17 -10.26 10.88
N ASP A 47 11.31 -9.57 10.93
CA ASP A 47 11.47 -8.23 10.34
C ASP A 47 11.18 -8.18 8.83
N GLU A 48 11.66 -9.19 8.10
CA GLU A 48 11.48 -9.26 6.64
C GLU A 48 10.01 -9.46 6.26
N GLU A 49 9.31 -10.39 6.93
CA GLU A 49 7.89 -10.65 6.70
C GLU A 49 7.03 -9.45 7.12
N ALA A 50 7.34 -8.81 8.25
CA ALA A 50 6.66 -7.58 8.65
C ALA A 50 6.82 -6.45 7.63
N MET A 51 8.04 -6.23 7.13
CA MET A 51 8.29 -5.19 6.14
C MET A 51 7.59 -5.49 4.80
N LYS A 52 7.50 -6.77 4.42
CA LYS A 52 6.72 -7.20 3.26
C LYS A 52 5.24 -6.82 3.41
N ILE A 53 4.64 -7.05 4.57
CA ILE A 53 3.24 -6.66 4.85
C ILE A 53 3.07 -5.13 4.80
N VAL A 54 4.06 -4.35 5.24
CA VAL A 54 4.05 -2.87 5.08
C VAL A 54 3.98 -2.48 3.61
N TYR A 55 4.82 -3.07 2.76
CA TYR A 55 4.82 -2.77 1.32
C TYR A 55 3.53 -3.23 0.62
N GLU A 56 3.01 -4.39 0.98
CA GLU A 56 1.71 -4.86 0.51
C GLU A 56 0.59 -3.90 0.93
N THR A 57 0.68 -3.32 2.12
CA THR A 57 -0.29 -2.31 2.59
C THR A 57 -0.24 -1.04 1.74
N LEU A 58 0.95 -0.56 1.37
CA LEU A 58 1.09 0.59 0.46
C LEU A 58 0.50 0.27 -0.92
N LEU A 59 0.76 -0.93 -1.45
CA LEU A 59 0.19 -1.38 -2.72
C LEU A 59 -1.34 -1.49 -2.65
N TYR A 60 -1.88 -2.08 -1.59
CA TYR A 60 -3.31 -2.16 -1.33
C TYR A 60 -3.95 -0.78 -1.33
N ARG A 61 -3.34 0.21 -0.66
CA ARG A 61 -3.84 1.59 -0.64
C ARG A 61 -3.91 2.19 -2.04
N LYS A 62 -2.85 2.01 -2.85
CA LYS A 62 -2.84 2.46 -4.25
C LYS A 62 -3.97 1.84 -5.07
N LEU A 63 -4.10 0.52 -5.02
CA LEU A 63 -5.11 -0.22 -5.77
C LEU A 63 -6.54 0.11 -5.33
N LYS A 64 -6.74 0.36 -4.03
CA LYS A 64 -8.05 0.77 -3.49
C LYS A 64 -8.41 2.21 -3.86
N SER A 65 -7.41 3.09 -4.00
CA SER A 65 -7.60 4.48 -4.43
C SER A 65 -7.70 4.65 -5.94
N SER A 66 -7.18 3.72 -6.73
CA SER A 66 -7.30 3.78 -8.18
C SER A 66 -8.75 3.49 -8.56
N GLU A 67 -9.44 4.48 -9.13
CA GLU A 67 -10.63 4.19 -9.91
C GLU A 67 -10.25 3.17 -11.01
N PRO A 68 -11.15 2.25 -11.39
CA PRO A 68 -10.88 1.35 -12.50
C PRO A 68 -10.64 2.20 -13.74
N CYS A 69 -9.37 2.41 -14.06
CA CYS A 69 -8.94 3.24 -15.18
C CYS A 69 -9.41 2.54 -16.44
N ASP A 70 -10.51 3.04 -17.01
CA ASP A 70 -11.01 2.62 -18.31
C ASP A 70 -10.02 3.11 -19.37
N VAL A 71 -8.93 2.35 -19.53
CA VAL A 71 -7.84 2.56 -20.49
C VAL A 71 -8.33 2.75 -21.92
N LEU A 72 -9.57 2.38 -22.23
CA LEU A 72 -10.20 2.62 -23.54
C LEU A 72 -10.61 4.08 -23.76
N LYS A 73 -10.83 4.87 -22.71
CA LYS A 73 -11.21 6.29 -22.83
C LYS A 73 -10.04 7.22 -23.14
N GLN A 74 -8.80 6.75 -22.96
CA GLN A 74 -7.59 7.55 -23.16
C GLN A 74 -7.04 7.48 -24.60
N GLY A 75 -7.69 6.70 -25.48
CA GLY A 75 -7.27 6.52 -26.88
C GLY A 75 -7.33 7.78 -27.75
N THR A 76 -8.05 8.83 -27.33
CA THR A 76 -8.13 10.09 -28.08
C THR A 76 -6.91 11.00 -27.88
N ASP A 77 -6.20 10.88 -26.76
CA ASP A 77 -5.04 11.75 -26.45
C ASP A 77 -3.71 11.21 -27.02
N PHE A 78 -3.69 9.99 -27.54
CA PHE A 78 -2.47 9.37 -28.08
C PHE A 78 -2.12 9.83 -29.51
N GLY A 79 -2.96 10.63 -30.17
CA GLY A 79 -2.88 10.92 -31.61
C GLY A 79 -2.57 12.37 -32.03
N ALA A 80 -2.51 13.34 -31.12
CA ALA A 80 -2.50 14.78 -31.48
C ALA A 80 -1.15 15.49 -31.26
N GLY A 81 -0.02 14.77 -31.31
CA GLY A 81 1.28 15.27 -30.85
C GLY A 81 2.45 15.26 -31.83
N PHE A 82 2.27 14.89 -33.10
CA PHE A 82 3.32 15.04 -34.11
C PHE A 82 3.03 16.29 -34.96
N SER A 83 3.68 17.41 -34.63
CA SER A 83 3.80 18.61 -35.47
C SER A 83 5.25 18.78 -35.91
#